data_AF-A0A8T0WRD3-F1
#
_entry.id   AF-A0A8T0WRD3-F1
#
_cell.length_a   1.000
_cell.length_b   1.000
_cell.length_c   1.000
_cell.angle_alpha   90.00
_cell.angle_beta   90.00
_cell.angle_gamma   90.00
#
_symmetry.space_group_name_H-M   'P 1'
#
loop_
_entity.id
_entity.type
_entity.pdbx_description
1 polymer ?
#
loop_
_entity_poly.entity_id
_entity_poly.type
_entity_poly.pdbx_seq_one_letter_code
_entity_poly.pdbx_strand_id
1 'polypeptide(L)'
;MPPRASPTSAPKRVVYVLLAALASAPFLLLLLYGGASPSALCPASFRAPRRLPYPSVLWSRVPPLPALPTSPHPALRASRWIVFSASPHAPKHRPLRAVPGWLLLAVADEATPADWSHPGSVLLTLADQARLGFRSVAFLPARGPARKAAAYLFAVQRGARVIYDADARNAVLGGNLTKHFDVNLDRRQGGAVLLQYSHDDPNRTVVNPFVHFGQPSIWPRGLPLEKAGEADAEEFYTEIFSGGQFIQQGMCNGLPDIDAVFYFTRKSSEMEAFDFQFDVDAPKVALPQGMMAPVNSVNTLFHSPAFWGLALSVSVSPMASDVIRGYWAQRILWEIGGYLVVYPPTVHRIDNVHAHPFDDEKDIHVNIGRLIKFLMEWRSSKRTLFERILDLSYAMTEEGFWGEKDLHFMAAWLQDLVAIGYRQPRLLSLDIDRPRATIGHGDKKEFVPKKLPSVHLGVEEIGEVSTEIGNLIKWRKHFGDIVLIVHCTEPVDRIALEWRLLYGRIFRAVVILSEQSNSDLVVDFSNLAQAYKYLPKVFDRFAGAQGFLFLQDHMVLNYWNLLNADKDKLWITNQVHIHVMFSRTVYTK
;
A
#
# COMPACT_ATOMS: atom_id res chain seq x y z
N MET A 1 78.61 51.02 12.18
CA MET A 1 79.28 49.69 12.11
C MET A 1 79.21 49.09 13.51
N PRO A 2 78.85 47.81 13.69
CA PRO A 2 79.26 46.65 12.87
C PRO A 2 78.03 45.91 12.26
N PRO A 3 78.12 44.70 11.67
CA PRO A 3 77.82 44.51 10.24
C PRO A 3 76.67 43.53 9.94
N ARG A 4 76.32 43.48 8.65
CA ARG A 4 75.43 42.53 7.95
C ARG A 4 75.66 41.06 8.34
N ALA A 5 74.57 40.33 8.51
CA ALA A 5 74.49 38.89 8.24
C ALA A 5 73.36 38.64 7.22
N SER A 6 73.71 37.93 6.15
CA SER A 6 72.85 37.49 5.05
C SER A 6 71.85 36.42 5.51
N PRO A 7 70.65 36.33 4.91
CA PRO A 7 69.74 35.23 5.19
C PRO A 7 70.26 33.97 4.49
N THR A 8 70.56 32.95 5.31
CA THR A 8 70.84 31.59 4.89
C THR A 8 69.63 31.01 4.19
N SER A 9 69.85 30.49 2.99
CA SER A 9 68.88 29.79 2.16
C SER A 9 68.43 28.50 2.85
N ALA A 10 67.22 28.51 3.42
CA ALA A 10 66.51 27.28 3.71
C ALA A 10 66.31 26.50 2.39
N PRO A 11 66.60 25.19 2.36
CA PRO A 11 66.68 24.45 1.12
C PRO A 11 65.28 24.34 0.51
N LYS A 12 65.13 24.84 -0.73
CA LYS A 12 63.89 24.78 -1.52
C LYS A 12 63.22 23.39 -1.50
N ARG A 13 63.97 22.31 -1.26
CA ARG A 13 63.48 20.94 -1.07
C ARG A 13 62.50 20.77 0.10
N VAL A 14 62.67 21.46 1.23
CA VAL A 14 61.73 21.34 2.37
C VAL A 14 60.40 22.00 2.05
N VAL A 15 60.44 23.13 1.34
CA VAL A 15 59.23 23.83 0.89
C VAL A 15 58.47 23.02 -0.16
N TYR A 16 59.16 22.37 -1.10
CA TYR A 16 58.53 21.48 -2.08
C TYR A 16 57.92 20.23 -1.46
N VAL A 17 58.55 19.64 -0.43
CA VAL A 17 57.99 18.48 0.28
C VAL A 17 56.77 18.87 1.12
N LEU A 18 56.79 20.04 1.78
CA LEU A 18 55.63 20.56 2.49
C LEU A 18 54.47 20.92 1.55
N LEU A 19 54.76 21.51 0.39
CA LEU A 19 53.74 21.79 -0.64
C LEU A 19 53.15 20.51 -1.24
N ALA A 20 53.97 19.48 -1.46
CA ALA A 20 53.51 18.17 -1.93
C ALA A 20 52.67 17.43 -0.86
N ALA A 21 53.03 17.56 0.42
CA ALA A 21 52.25 17.01 1.53
C ALA A 21 50.90 17.75 1.73
N LEU A 22 50.88 19.08 1.57
CA LEU A 22 49.66 19.89 1.62
C LEU A 22 48.76 19.66 0.39
N ALA A 23 49.32 19.36 -0.78
CA ALA A 23 48.57 19.07 -2.00
C ALA A 23 48.00 17.64 -2.04
N SER A 24 48.56 16.69 -1.27
CA SER A 24 48.11 15.30 -1.20
C SER A 24 47.10 15.01 -0.08
N ALA A 25 47.03 15.87 0.95
CA ALA A 25 46.04 15.77 2.02
C ALA A 25 44.56 15.81 1.56
N PRO A 26 44.14 16.64 0.57
CA PRO A 26 42.77 16.63 0.06
C PRO A 26 42.45 15.33 -0.70
N PHE A 27 43.45 14.75 -1.37
CA PHE A 27 43.30 13.53 -2.18
C PHE A 27 43.13 12.29 -1.29
N LEU A 28 43.84 12.24 -0.16
CA LEU A 28 43.67 11.21 0.88
C LEU A 28 42.33 11.33 1.62
N LEU A 29 41.83 12.55 1.85
CA LEU A 29 40.49 12.78 2.40
C LEU A 29 39.38 12.36 1.43
N LEU A 30 39.56 12.56 0.12
CA LEU A 30 38.63 12.10 -0.92
C LEU A 30 38.59 10.56 -1.06
N LEU A 31 39.71 9.88 -0.84
CA LEU A 31 39.79 8.41 -0.85
C LEU A 31 39.21 7.77 0.42
N LEU A 32 39.29 8.44 1.58
CA LEU A 32 38.71 7.96 2.85
C LEU A 32 37.21 8.25 2.99
N TYR A 33 36.68 9.24 2.27
CA TYR A 33 35.27 9.70 2.34
C TYR A 33 34.52 9.64 1.00
N GLY A 34 34.93 8.74 0.10
CA GLY A 34 34.25 8.53 -1.18
C GLY A 34 32.78 8.16 -0.99
N GLY A 35 31.89 9.16 -1.11
CA GLY A 35 30.44 8.97 -1.17
C GLY A 35 29.55 9.89 -0.33
N ALA A 36 30.07 10.82 0.47
CA ALA A 36 29.23 11.69 1.29
C ALA A 36 29.02 13.10 0.70
N SER A 37 27.75 13.50 0.56
CA SER A 37 27.33 14.87 0.18
C SER A 37 27.92 15.94 1.12
N PRO A 38 28.17 17.18 0.64
CA PRO A 38 28.82 18.25 1.42
C PRO A 38 28.01 18.77 2.62
N SER A 39 26.85 18.19 2.93
CA SER A 39 26.08 18.43 4.15
C SER A 39 26.67 17.75 5.40
N ALA A 40 27.67 16.88 5.26
CA ALA A 40 28.19 16.03 6.35
C ALA A 40 29.28 16.68 7.25
N LEU A 41 29.65 17.94 7.03
CA LEU A 41 30.75 18.62 7.76
C LEU A 41 30.31 19.77 8.70
N CYS A 42 29.02 19.89 8.99
CA CYS A 42 28.63 20.64 10.18
C CYS A 42 28.80 19.73 11.40
N PRO A 43 29.54 20.12 12.45
CA PRO A 43 29.40 19.44 13.73
C PRO A 43 27.96 19.68 14.15
N ALA A 44 27.10 18.67 13.96
CA ALA A 44 25.81 18.65 14.61
C ALA A 44 26.13 18.87 16.09
N SER A 45 25.65 19.99 16.63
CA SER A 45 25.55 20.16 18.06
C SER A 45 24.88 18.88 18.56
N PHE A 46 25.64 18.01 19.25
CA PHE A 46 25.08 16.94 20.06
C PHE A 46 24.34 17.66 21.19
N ARG A 47 23.16 18.18 20.84
CA ARG A 47 22.15 18.59 21.79
C ARG A 47 21.80 17.30 22.52
N ALA A 48 22.07 17.25 23.82
CA ALA A 48 21.63 16.13 24.65
C ALA A 48 20.16 15.83 24.29
N PRO A 49 19.78 14.55 24.09
CA PRO A 49 18.42 14.22 23.66
C PRO A 49 17.45 14.89 24.61
N ARG A 50 16.67 15.84 24.09
CA ARG A 50 15.68 16.56 24.88
C ARG A 50 14.65 15.51 25.27
N ARG A 51 14.68 15.07 26.54
CA ARG A 51 13.72 14.07 27.03
C ARG A 51 12.32 14.63 26.81
N LEU A 52 11.55 13.95 25.96
CA LEU A 52 10.16 14.27 25.71
C LEU A 52 9.40 14.15 27.05
N PRO A 53 8.72 15.19 27.54
CA PRO A 53 7.96 15.06 28.77
C PRO A 53 6.77 14.13 28.54
N TYR A 54 6.64 13.10 29.39
CA TYR A 54 5.47 12.23 29.37
C TYR A 54 4.21 13.02 29.77
N PRO A 55 3.12 13.02 28.98
CA PRO A 55 1.93 13.77 29.31
C PRO A 55 1.25 13.23 30.58
N SER A 56 1.07 14.08 31.58
CA SER A 56 0.34 13.73 32.80
C SER A 56 -1.14 14.08 32.64
N VAL A 57 -1.99 13.06 32.52
CA VAL A 57 -3.45 13.23 32.40
C VAL A 57 -4.14 12.55 33.58
N LEU A 58 -4.85 13.34 34.39
CA LEU A 58 -5.69 12.84 35.48
C LEU A 58 -7.08 12.48 34.93
N TRP A 59 -7.24 11.25 34.45
CA TRP A 59 -8.48 10.77 33.80
C TRP A 59 -9.75 10.96 34.64
N SER A 60 -9.65 10.87 35.96
CA SER A 60 -10.79 11.08 36.88
C SER A 60 -11.22 12.53 37.04
N ARG A 61 -10.43 13.49 36.57
CA ARG A 61 -10.67 14.93 36.71
C ARG A 61 -10.78 15.66 35.38
N VAL A 62 -10.94 14.95 34.27
CA VAL A 62 -11.15 15.59 32.97
C VAL A 62 -12.47 16.38 33.04
N PRO A 63 -12.44 17.72 32.89
CA PRO A 63 -13.65 18.50 33.02
C PRO A 63 -14.58 18.22 31.83
N PRO A 64 -15.90 18.17 32.07
CA PRO A 64 -16.87 18.05 31.00
C PRO A 64 -16.70 19.22 30.02
N LEU A 65 -17.19 19.05 28.80
CA LEU A 65 -17.16 20.15 27.84
C LEU A 65 -17.98 21.33 28.38
N PRO A 66 -17.50 22.57 28.18
CA PRO A 66 -18.25 23.75 28.59
C PRO A 66 -19.65 23.74 27.96
N ALA A 67 -20.66 24.11 28.73
CA ALA A 67 -22.02 24.27 28.22
C ALA A 67 -22.03 25.43 27.22
N LEU A 68 -22.02 25.11 25.93
CA LEU A 68 -22.02 26.10 24.86
C LEU A 68 -23.46 26.55 24.59
N PRO A 69 -23.76 27.87 24.60
CA PRO A 69 -25.12 28.39 24.40
C PRO A 69 -25.75 27.99 23.06
N THR A 70 -24.93 27.70 22.04
CA THR A 70 -25.37 27.31 20.70
C THR A 70 -24.41 26.28 20.09
N SER A 71 -24.57 25.02 20.48
CA SER A 71 -23.89 23.92 19.78
C SER A 71 -24.42 23.82 18.35
N PRO A 72 -23.55 23.70 17.32
CA PRO A 72 -24.00 23.54 15.95
C PRO A 72 -24.88 22.29 15.81
N HIS A 73 -26.00 22.43 15.09
CA HIS A 73 -26.98 21.38 14.83
C HIS A 73 -27.45 20.62 16.10
N PRO A 74 -28.12 21.29 17.07
CA PRO A 74 -28.41 20.71 18.38
C PRO A 74 -29.40 19.54 18.36
N ALA A 75 -30.29 19.48 17.37
CA ALA A 75 -31.29 18.42 17.21
C ALA A 75 -30.71 17.12 16.61
N LEU A 76 -29.48 17.16 16.11
CA LEU A 76 -28.90 16.07 15.35
C LEU A 76 -28.48 14.91 16.26
N ARG A 77 -29.16 13.76 16.16
CA ARG A 77 -28.82 12.53 16.91
C ARG A 77 -29.07 11.31 16.05
N ALA A 78 -28.14 10.36 16.06
CA ALA A 78 -28.27 9.08 15.36
C ALA A 78 -27.32 8.05 15.96
N SER A 79 -27.62 6.76 15.78
CA SER A 79 -26.72 5.67 16.16
C SER A 79 -25.72 5.30 15.06
N ARG A 80 -25.96 5.69 13.80
CA ARG A 80 -25.16 5.31 12.64
C ARG A 80 -24.82 6.55 11.82
N TRP A 81 -23.52 6.78 11.60
CA TRP A 81 -23.01 7.98 10.96
C TRP A 81 -22.10 7.62 9.80
N ILE A 82 -22.19 8.36 8.70
CA ILE A 82 -21.22 8.36 7.61
C ILE A 82 -20.48 9.68 7.71
N VAL A 83 -19.15 9.63 7.84
CA VAL A 83 -18.31 10.82 7.99
C VAL A 83 -17.33 10.88 6.82
N PHE A 84 -17.24 12.03 6.16
CA PHE A 84 -16.34 12.25 5.03
C PHE A 84 -15.86 13.71 4.97
N SER A 85 -14.77 13.95 4.25
CA SER A 85 -14.23 15.31 4.04
C SER A 85 -14.95 16.03 2.91
N ALA A 86 -15.29 17.30 3.11
CA ALA A 86 -15.87 18.17 2.10
C ALA A 86 -14.81 18.59 1.07
N SER A 87 -14.64 17.80 0.01
CA SER A 87 -13.63 18.07 -1.02
C SER A 87 -13.99 19.30 -1.88
N PRO A 88 -13.02 20.17 -2.23
CA PRO A 88 -13.26 21.33 -3.08
C PRO A 88 -13.66 20.98 -4.51
N HIS A 89 -13.26 19.79 -4.98
CA HIS A 89 -13.34 19.41 -6.40
C HIS A 89 -14.64 18.63 -6.72
N ALA A 90 -15.68 18.72 -5.89
CA ALA A 90 -16.90 17.92 -6.01
C ALA A 90 -18.14 18.59 -6.69
N PRO A 91 -18.04 19.36 -7.81
CA PRO A 91 -19.24 19.90 -8.43
C PRO A 91 -19.95 18.96 -9.44
N LYS A 92 -19.27 17.99 -10.10
CA LYS A 92 -19.90 17.25 -11.22
C LYS A 92 -20.42 15.84 -10.90
N HIS A 93 -19.79 15.10 -10.00
CA HIS A 93 -20.23 13.75 -9.61
C HIS A 93 -20.20 13.59 -8.09
N ARG A 94 -21.36 13.31 -7.49
CA ARG A 94 -21.55 13.04 -6.05
C ARG A 94 -22.04 11.59 -5.88
N PRO A 95 -21.12 10.61 -6.00
CA PRO A 95 -21.48 9.19 -5.96
C PRO A 95 -21.90 8.73 -4.56
N LEU A 96 -21.36 9.33 -3.50
CA LEU A 96 -21.80 9.05 -2.14
C LEU A 96 -23.20 9.66 -1.95
N ARG A 97 -24.18 8.81 -1.67
CA ARG A 97 -25.58 9.23 -1.47
C ARG A 97 -26.02 8.98 -0.04
N ALA A 98 -27.13 9.60 0.36
CA ALA A 98 -27.79 9.28 1.61
C ALA A 98 -28.13 7.78 1.66
N VAL A 99 -27.71 7.12 2.74
CA VAL A 99 -28.00 5.70 3.00
C VAL A 99 -29.12 5.62 4.05
N PRO A 100 -30.20 4.87 3.81
CA PRO A 100 -31.30 4.77 4.77
C PRO A 100 -30.84 4.35 6.17
N GLY A 101 -31.25 5.11 7.20
CA GLY A 101 -30.89 4.86 8.59
C GLY A 101 -29.48 5.31 8.99
N TRP A 102 -28.78 6.04 8.12
CA TRP A 102 -27.48 6.65 8.40
C TRP A 102 -27.54 8.17 8.29
N LEU A 103 -26.83 8.84 9.19
CA LEU A 103 -26.66 10.29 9.14
C LEU A 103 -25.37 10.63 8.40
N LEU A 104 -25.50 11.38 7.30
CA LEU A 104 -24.37 11.80 6.47
C LEU A 104 -23.79 13.14 6.99
N LEU A 105 -22.52 13.13 7.39
CA LEU A 105 -21.83 14.27 7.99
C LEU A 105 -20.55 14.58 7.21
N ALA A 106 -20.49 15.77 6.62
CA ALA A 106 -19.32 16.30 5.95
C ALA A 106 -18.53 17.20 6.91
N VAL A 107 -17.20 17.17 6.83
CA VAL A 107 -16.34 18.10 7.55
C VAL A 107 -15.61 19.02 6.58
N ALA A 108 -15.68 20.33 6.83
CA ALA A 108 -14.93 21.31 6.05
C ALA A 108 -13.48 21.39 6.51
N ASP A 109 -12.63 21.80 5.58
CA ASP A 109 -11.29 22.30 5.82
C ASP A 109 -11.12 23.67 5.15
N GLU A 110 -9.92 24.24 5.21
CA GLU A 110 -9.65 25.56 4.62
C GLU A 110 -9.82 25.61 3.10
N ALA A 111 -9.70 24.46 2.42
CA ALA A 111 -9.86 24.39 0.97
C ALA A 111 -11.34 24.24 0.55
N THR A 112 -12.25 23.99 1.49
CA THR A 112 -13.68 23.79 1.21
C THR A 112 -14.33 25.11 0.76
N PRO A 113 -14.99 25.15 -0.42
CA PRO A 113 -15.69 26.35 -0.90
C PRO A 113 -16.82 26.80 0.04
N ALA A 114 -17.06 28.11 0.12
CA ALA A 114 -18.09 28.67 0.99
C ALA A 114 -19.52 28.26 0.61
N ASP A 115 -19.77 27.99 -0.67
CA ASP A 115 -21.04 27.52 -1.24
C ASP A 115 -21.14 25.98 -1.31
N TRP A 116 -20.18 25.27 -0.72
CA TRP A 116 -20.16 23.81 -0.73
C TRP A 116 -21.43 23.25 -0.07
N SER A 117 -22.05 22.30 -0.75
CA SER A 117 -23.20 21.56 -0.25
C SER A 117 -23.18 20.14 -0.79
N HIS A 118 -23.79 19.21 -0.07
CA HIS A 118 -23.97 17.85 -0.54
C HIS A 118 -25.35 17.31 -0.11
N PRO A 119 -26.15 16.71 -1.02
CA PRO A 119 -27.52 16.34 -0.73
C PRO A 119 -27.61 15.36 0.45
N GLY A 120 -28.52 15.64 1.38
CA GLY A 120 -28.74 14.82 2.57
C GLY A 120 -27.60 14.83 3.60
N SER A 121 -26.54 15.61 3.38
CA SER A 121 -25.45 15.76 4.34
C SER A 121 -25.61 17.01 5.20
N VAL A 122 -25.14 16.94 6.44
CA VAL A 122 -24.86 18.10 7.29
C VAL A 122 -23.39 18.47 7.13
N LEU A 123 -23.08 19.75 6.98
CA LEU A 123 -21.70 20.24 6.92
C LEU A 123 -21.27 20.81 8.28
N LEU A 124 -20.11 20.38 8.79
CA LEU A 124 -19.41 21.03 9.89
C LEU A 124 -18.34 21.96 9.35
N THR A 125 -18.66 23.26 9.29
CA THR A 125 -17.71 24.29 8.86
C THR A 125 -16.56 24.46 9.86
N LEU A 126 -15.48 25.12 9.48
CA LEU A 126 -14.39 25.46 10.41
C LEU A 126 -14.89 26.29 11.60
N ALA A 127 -15.86 27.18 11.37
CA ALA A 127 -16.48 27.97 12.43
C ALA A 127 -17.31 27.08 13.38
N ASP A 128 -18.02 26.08 12.86
CA ASP A 128 -18.73 25.10 13.69
C ASP A 128 -17.76 24.29 14.54
N GLN A 129 -16.68 23.78 13.93
CA GLN A 129 -15.66 23.00 14.61
C GLN A 129 -15.03 23.76 15.79
N ALA A 130 -14.71 25.04 15.61
CA ALA A 130 -14.17 25.89 16.67
C ALA A 130 -15.17 26.10 17.82
N ARG A 131 -16.48 26.13 17.53
CA ARG A 131 -17.54 26.27 18.54
C ARG A 131 -17.87 24.98 19.28
N LEU A 132 -17.30 23.83 18.93
CA LEU A 132 -17.57 22.55 19.62
C LEU A 132 -16.88 22.43 20.98
N GLY A 133 -15.81 23.22 21.22
CA GLY A 133 -15.08 23.23 22.49
C GLY A 133 -14.18 22.01 22.73
N PHE A 134 -13.97 21.16 21.72
CA PHE A 134 -13.05 20.04 21.78
C PHE A 134 -11.59 20.52 21.85
N ARG A 135 -10.81 19.97 22.78
CA ARG A 135 -9.38 20.28 22.96
C ARG A 135 -8.55 19.83 21.77
N SER A 136 -8.90 18.70 21.20
CA SER A 136 -8.19 18.08 20.07
C SER A 136 -8.23 18.93 18.80
N VAL A 137 -9.28 19.74 18.62
CA VAL A 137 -9.44 20.63 17.45
C VAL A 137 -8.30 21.64 17.32
N ALA A 138 -7.70 22.07 18.44
CA ALA A 138 -6.58 23.01 18.45
C ALA A 138 -5.31 22.46 17.76
N PHE A 139 -5.19 21.14 17.62
CA PHE A 139 -4.03 20.49 16.99
C PHE A 139 -4.29 20.13 15.52
N LEU A 140 -5.53 20.20 15.04
CA LEU A 140 -5.86 19.78 13.69
C LEU A 140 -5.22 20.72 12.64
N PRO A 141 -4.62 20.18 11.58
CA PRO A 141 -4.09 21.00 10.48
C PRO A 141 -5.22 21.81 9.82
N ALA A 142 -4.88 22.90 9.13
CA ALA A 142 -5.87 23.73 8.44
C ALA A 142 -6.56 22.99 7.28
N ARG A 143 -5.84 22.07 6.62
CA ARG A 143 -6.28 21.28 5.47
C ARG A 143 -6.11 19.79 5.72
N GLY A 144 -6.92 19.00 5.02
CA GLY A 144 -6.72 17.55 4.93
C GLY A 144 -7.61 16.69 5.85
N PRO A 145 -7.47 15.37 5.73
CA PRO A 145 -8.42 14.39 6.28
C PRO A 145 -8.43 14.34 7.81
N ALA A 146 -7.36 14.77 8.48
CA ALA A 146 -7.31 14.80 9.95
C ALA A 146 -8.43 15.65 10.58
N ARG A 147 -9.01 16.61 9.83
CA ARG A 147 -10.19 17.38 10.25
C ARG A 147 -11.40 16.49 10.58
N LYS A 148 -11.50 15.27 10.03
CA LYS A 148 -12.55 14.30 10.36
C LYS A 148 -12.60 13.96 11.86
N ALA A 149 -11.51 14.12 12.61
CA ALA A 149 -11.51 13.98 14.07
C ALA A 149 -12.59 14.83 14.76
N ALA A 150 -12.80 16.07 14.32
CA ALA A 150 -13.85 16.93 14.88
C ALA A 150 -15.25 16.37 14.62
N ALA A 151 -15.48 15.83 13.43
CA ALA A 151 -16.75 15.22 13.03
C ALA A 151 -17.00 13.88 13.76
N TYR A 152 -15.95 13.08 13.99
CA TYR A 152 -16.05 11.86 14.79
C TYR A 152 -16.46 12.17 16.23
N LEU A 153 -15.79 13.12 16.92
CA LEU A 153 -16.15 13.50 18.29
C LEU A 153 -17.58 14.05 18.36
N PHE A 154 -17.97 14.85 17.37
CA PHE A 154 -19.34 15.34 17.26
C PHE A 154 -20.33 14.17 17.11
N ALA A 155 -20.09 13.22 16.21
CA ALA A 155 -20.95 12.04 16.06
C ALA A 155 -21.05 11.21 17.35
N VAL A 156 -19.93 10.98 18.05
CA VAL A 156 -19.91 10.26 19.35
C VAL A 156 -20.72 11.01 20.40
N GLN A 157 -20.54 12.33 20.52
CA GLN A 157 -21.33 13.19 21.41
C GLN A 157 -22.84 13.12 21.11
N ARG A 158 -23.20 12.91 19.84
CA ARG A 158 -24.59 12.80 19.36
C ARG A 158 -25.15 11.37 19.36
N GLY A 159 -24.47 10.43 20.02
CA GLY A 159 -24.99 9.08 20.27
C GLY A 159 -24.61 8.03 19.22
N ALA A 160 -23.57 8.29 18.41
CA ALA A 160 -23.04 7.28 17.50
C ALA A 160 -22.72 5.97 18.24
N ARG A 161 -23.11 4.86 17.62
CA ARG A 161 -22.69 3.49 17.98
C ARG A 161 -21.82 2.88 16.89
N VAL A 162 -22.00 3.34 15.65
CA VAL A 162 -21.23 2.96 14.48
C VAL A 162 -20.91 4.21 13.67
N ILE A 163 -19.67 4.33 13.22
CA ILE A 163 -19.19 5.40 12.33
C ILE A 163 -18.55 4.73 11.12
N TYR A 164 -19.06 5.05 9.93
CA TYR A 164 -18.45 4.70 8.65
C TYR A 164 -17.58 5.87 8.18
N ASP A 165 -16.28 5.64 8.16
CA ASP A 165 -15.25 6.55 7.67
C ASP A 165 -15.14 6.41 6.15
N ALA A 166 -15.67 7.41 5.44
CA ALA A 166 -15.93 7.36 4.02
C ALA A 166 -15.14 8.41 3.22
N ASP A 167 -14.98 8.12 1.93
CA ASP A 167 -14.60 9.09 0.91
C ASP A 167 -15.84 9.57 0.13
N ALA A 168 -15.88 10.86 -0.22
CA ALA A 168 -16.98 11.46 -0.96
C ALA A 168 -17.18 10.84 -2.37
N ARG A 169 -16.14 10.19 -2.91
CA ARG A 169 -16.12 9.56 -4.23
C ARG A 169 -16.66 8.12 -4.23
N ASN A 170 -17.00 7.56 -3.08
CA ASN A 170 -17.49 6.19 -2.99
C ASN A 170 -18.99 6.12 -3.33
N ALA A 171 -19.35 5.27 -4.27
CA ALA A 171 -20.72 4.80 -4.45
C ALA A 171 -20.93 3.51 -3.63
N VAL A 172 -21.82 3.54 -2.63
CA VAL A 172 -22.17 2.35 -1.85
C VAL A 172 -22.90 1.34 -2.74
N LEU A 173 -22.36 0.14 -2.89
CA LEU A 173 -22.96 -0.90 -3.73
C LEU A 173 -24.37 -1.23 -3.22
N GLY A 174 -25.35 -1.25 -4.12
CA GLY A 174 -26.75 -1.48 -3.75
C GLY A 174 -27.36 -0.44 -2.76
N GLY A 175 -26.66 0.66 -2.46
CA GLY A 175 -27.15 1.75 -1.61
C GLY A 175 -27.41 1.37 -0.14
N ASN A 176 -26.81 0.29 0.37
CA ASN A 176 -27.09 -0.20 1.72
C ASN A 176 -25.86 -0.76 2.45
N LEU A 177 -25.25 0.06 3.31
CA LEU A 177 -24.11 -0.34 4.14
C LEU A 177 -24.43 -1.48 5.13
N THR A 178 -25.68 -1.61 5.58
CA THR A 178 -26.09 -2.66 6.54
C THR A 178 -26.18 -4.04 5.90
N LYS A 179 -26.26 -4.14 4.57
CA LYS A 179 -26.13 -5.42 3.86
C LYS A 179 -24.68 -5.86 3.74
N HIS A 180 -23.76 -4.91 3.71
CA HIS A 180 -22.34 -5.15 3.45
C HIS A 180 -21.50 -5.29 4.71
N PHE A 181 -21.80 -4.50 5.75
CA PHE A 181 -21.07 -4.50 7.01
C PHE A 181 -21.92 -5.01 8.17
N ASP A 182 -21.26 -5.61 9.16
CA ASP A 182 -21.92 -6.03 10.39
C ASP A 182 -22.10 -4.82 11.31
N VAL A 183 -23.27 -4.17 11.24
CA VAL A 183 -23.61 -2.99 12.05
C VAL A 183 -24.10 -3.33 13.46
N ASN A 184 -24.30 -4.61 13.76
CA ASN A 184 -24.65 -5.10 15.08
C ASN A 184 -23.77 -6.31 15.44
N LEU A 185 -23.04 -6.21 16.54
CA LEU A 185 -22.11 -7.22 17.02
C LEU A 185 -22.60 -7.96 18.28
N ASP A 186 -23.92 -7.97 18.52
CA ASP A 186 -24.49 -8.64 19.70
C ASP A 186 -24.27 -10.16 19.64
N ARG A 187 -23.33 -10.64 20.47
CA ARG A 187 -22.95 -12.06 20.59
C ARG A 187 -24.10 -12.97 21.00
N ARG A 188 -25.18 -12.41 21.59
CA ARG A 188 -26.35 -13.18 22.03
C ARG A 188 -27.16 -13.76 20.87
N GLN A 189 -26.97 -13.25 19.65
CA GLN A 189 -27.72 -13.71 18.47
C GLN A 189 -27.07 -14.93 17.78
N GLY A 190 -25.99 -15.50 18.34
CA GLY A 190 -25.23 -16.55 17.68
C GLY A 190 -24.45 -15.97 16.50
N GLY A 191 -23.21 -15.54 16.76
CA GLY A 191 -22.40 -14.86 15.74
C GLY A 191 -22.18 -15.75 14.51
N ALA A 192 -22.27 -15.15 13.31
CA ALA A 192 -21.81 -15.79 12.08
C ALA A 192 -20.34 -16.24 12.21
N VAL A 193 -20.01 -17.36 11.58
CA VAL A 193 -18.64 -17.85 11.45
C VAL A 193 -17.92 -16.99 10.41
N LEU A 194 -16.69 -16.60 10.73
CA LEU A 194 -15.79 -15.86 9.86
C LEU A 194 -14.56 -16.72 9.59
N LEU A 195 -13.99 -16.62 8.40
CA LEU A 195 -12.65 -17.14 8.18
C LEU A 195 -11.64 -16.25 8.94
N GLN A 196 -10.53 -16.84 9.35
CA GLN A 196 -9.40 -16.15 9.95
C GLN A 196 -8.12 -16.63 9.26
N TYR A 197 -7.23 -15.70 8.92
CA TYR A 197 -5.90 -16.03 8.39
C TYR A 197 -5.14 -16.97 9.31
N SER A 198 -4.31 -17.84 8.74
CA SER A 198 -3.47 -18.74 9.52
C SER A 198 -2.47 -17.95 10.36
N HIS A 199 -2.30 -18.39 11.61
CA HIS A 199 -1.24 -17.93 12.52
C HIS A 199 -0.12 -18.96 12.70
N ASP A 200 -0.02 -19.92 11.79
CA ASP A 200 0.98 -20.99 11.87
C ASP A 200 2.42 -20.48 11.70
N ASP A 201 2.63 -19.51 10.80
CA ASP A 201 3.91 -18.80 10.67
C ASP A 201 3.97 -17.56 11.58
N PRO A 202 4.75 -17.58 12.67
CA PRO A 202 4.89 -16.43 13.57
C PRO A 202 5.63 -15.25 12.94
N ASN A 203 6.36 -15.45 11.83
CA ASN A 203 7.09 -14.37 11.15
C ASN A 203 6.19 -13.57 10.21
N ARG A 204 5.03 -14.10 9.83
CA ARG A 204 4.06 -13.44 8.96
C ARG A 204 3.20 -12.46 9.75
N THR A 205 3.73 -11.25 9.89
CA THR A 205 3.16 -10.17 10.70
C THR A 205 2.25 -9.22 9.93
N VAL A 206 2.27 -9.28 8.60
CA VAL A 206 1.47 -8.44 7.70
C VAL A 206 0.99 -9.25 6.51
N VAL A 207 -0.20 -8.92 5.98
CA VAL A 207 -0.78 -9.58 4.80
C VAL A 207 -1.34 -8.58 3.80
N ASN A 208 -1.32 -8.95 2.53
CA ASN A 208 -2.08 -8.27 1.49
C ASN A 208 -3.51 -8.87 1.44
N PRO A 209 -4.54 -8.17 1.93
CA PRO A 209 -5.89 -8.70 1.91
C PRO A 209 -6.48 -8.85 0.50
N PHE A 210 -5.96 -8.11 -0.50
CA PHE A 210 -6.52 -8.12 -1.86
C PHE A 210 -6.42 -9.49 -2.53
N VAL A 211 -5.40 -10.28 -2.17
CA VAL A 211 -5.23 -11.67 -2.62
C VAL A 211 -6.45 -12.53 -2.29
N HIS A 212 -6.97 -12.41 -1.06
CA HIS A 212 -8.16 -13.14 -0.61
C HIS A 212 -9.43 -12.77 -1.38
N PHE A 213 -9.47 -11.57 -1.97
CA PHE A 213 -10.62 -11.08 -2.74
C PHE A 213 -10.34 -11.10 -4.25
N GLY A 214 -9.47 -12.01 -4.70
CA GLY A 214 -9.28 -12.32 -6.12
C GLY A 214 -8.31 -11.41 -6.87
N GLN A 215 -7.58 -10.53 -6.18
CA GLN A 215 -6.65 -9.55 -6.77
C GLN A 215 -5.22 -9.73 -6.25
N PRO A 216 -4.51 -10.79 -6.68
CA PRO A 216 -3.17 -11.11 -6.16
C PRO A 216 -2.06 -10.13 -6.60
N SER A 217 -2.25 -9.41 -7.71
CA SER A 217 -1.26 -8.48 -8.25
C SER A 217 -1.41 -7.05 -7.76
N ILE A 218 -2.48 -6.74 -7.04
CA ILE A 218 -2.79 -5.42 -6.48
C ILE A 218 -2.47 -5.44 -5.00
N TRP A 219 -1.90 -4.36 -4.47
CA TRP A 219 -1.68 -4.20 -3.04
C TRP A 219 -2.24 -2.86 -2.52
N PRO A 220 -2.70 -2.83 -1.26
CA PRO A 220 -3.16 -1.59 -0.63
C PRO A 220 -2.00 -0.67 -0.27
N ARG A 221 -2.28 0.64 -0.29
CA ARG A 221 -1.37 1.66 0.23
C ARG A 221 -1.02 1.38 1.69
N GLY A 222 0.26 1.39 2.01
CA GLY A 222 0.75 1.07 3.35
C GLY A 222 1.12 -0.39 3.58
N LEU A 223 1.04 -1.25 2.56
CA LEU A 223 1.72 -2.54 2.59
C LEU A 223 3.23 -2.29 2.45
N PRO A 224 4.09 -2.94 3.26
CA PRO A 224 5.54 -2.87 3.02
C PRO A 224 5.87 -3.35 1.60
N LEU A 225 6.67 -2.60 0.85
CA LEU A 225 6.94 -2.90 -0.57
C LEU A 225 7.64 -4.25 -0.76
N GLU A 226 8.44 -4.69 0.21
CA GLU A 226 9.05 -6.02 0.24
C GLU A 226 8.01 -7.16 0.30
N LYS A 227 6.76 -6.86 0.67
CA LYS A 227 5.62 -7.78 0.71
C LYS A 227 4.70 -7.66 -0.51
N ALA A 228 4.89 -6.66 -1.37
CA ALA A 228 4.02 -6.44 -2.54
C ALA A 228 4.09 -7.57 -3.57
N GLY A 229 5.18 -8.35 -3.58
CA GLY A 229 5.34 -9.53 -4.44
C GLY A 229 4.72 -10.82 -3.89
N GLU A 230 4.22 -10.82 -2.64
CA GLU A 230 3.56 -12.00 -2.05
C GLU A 230 2.14 -12.14 -2.60
N ALA A 231 2.02 -12.85 -3.72
CA ALA A 231 0.79 -13.00 -4.49
C ALA A 231 0.07 -14.34 -4.25
N ASP A 232 0.66 -15.23 -3.45
CA ASP A 232 0.14 -16.58 -3.22
C ASP A 232 -1.14 -16.55 -2.39
N ALA A 233 -2.13 -17.35 -2.80
CA ALA A 233 -3.33 -17.57 -2.02
C ALA A 233 -2.99 -18.29 -0.71
N GLU A 234 -3.83 -18.07 0.31
CA GLU A 234 -3.67 -18.77 1.58
C GLU A 234 -3.87 -20.27 1.40
N GLU A 235 -2.95 -21.08 1.93
CA GLU A 235 -3.06 -22.54 1.90
C GLU A 235 -4.31 -23.02 2.65
N PHE A 236 -4.56 -22.44 3.83
CA PHE A 236 -5.73 -22.73 4.64
C PHE A 236 -6.05 -21.57 5.59
N TYR A 237 -7.31 -21.48 5.96
CA TYR A 237 -7.83 -20.59 6.99
C TYR A 237 -8.20 -21.38 8.24
N THR A 238 -8.44 -20.66 9.32
CA THR A 238 -9.17 -21.15 10.48
C THR A 238 -10.53 -20.46 10.56
N GLU A 239 -11.37 -20.86 11.51
CA GLU A 239 -12.70 -20.27 11.71
C GLU A 239 -12.82 -19.64 13.10
N ILE A 240 -13.46 -18.48 13.17
CA ILE A 240 -13.80 -17.81 14.43
C ILE A 240 -15.26 -17.35 14.43
N PHE A 241 -15.84 -17.20 15.61
CA PHE A 241 -17.14 -16.58 15.75
C PHE A 241 -17.04 -15.05 15.71
N SER A 242 -18.00 -14.42 15.04
CA SER A 242 -18.14 -12.97 15.05
C SER A 242 -18.49 -12.39 16.44
N GLY A 243 -18.33 -11.07 16.56
CA GLY A 243 -18.58 -10.30 17.78
C GLY A 243 -17.34 -9.59 18.32
N GLY A 244 -16.19 -9.65 17.63
CA GLY A 244 -14.98 -8.89 17.93
C GLY A 244 -14.48 -7.99 16.80
N GLN A 245 -15.22 -7.91 15.68
CA GLN A 245 -14.86 -7.09 14.51
C GLN A 245 -15.14 -5.59 14.70
N PHE A 246 -14.48 -4.98 15.69
CA PHE A 246 -14.71 -3.58 16.04
C PHE A 246 -14.21 -2.59 14.99
N ILE A 247 -13.29 -3.03 14.12
CA ILE A 247 -12.88 -2.32 12.91
C ILE A 247 -13.14 -3.24 11.73
N GLN A 248 -13.85 -2.73 10.73
CA GLN A 248 -14.25 -3.45 9.53
C GLN A 248 -13.80 -2.67 8.31
N GLN A 249 -12.96 -3.25 7.45
CA GLN A 249 -12.54 -2.63 6.21
C GLN A 249 -13.22 -3.30 5.03
N GLY A 250 -13.88 -2.52 4.17
CA GLY A 250 -14.48 -3.05 2.94
C GLY A 250 -13.55 -2.95 1.75
N MET A 251 -13.64 -3.91 0.84
CA MET A 251 -13.03 -3.79 -0.49
C MET A 251 -13.74 -2.70 -1.32
N CYS A 252 -13.01 -2.14 -2.27
CA CYS A 252 -13.45 -1.03 -3.10
C CYS A 252 -13.21 -1.37 -4.57
N ASN A 253 -14.28 -1.60 -5.34
CA ASN A 253 -14.17 -1.75 -6.78
C ASN A 253 -13.84 -0.39 -7.44
N GLY A 254 -13.39 -0.41 -8.69
CA GLY A 254 -12.93 0.78 -9.38
C GLY A 254 -11.47 1.08 -9.05
N LEU A 255 -11.24 2.18 -8.33
CA LEU A 255 -9.95 2.60 -7.78
C LEU A 255 -9.89 2.31 -6.28
N PRO A 256 -9.37 1.13 -5.87
CA PRO A 256 -9.06 0.86 -4.47
C PRO A 256 -7.96 1.79 -3.98
N ASP A 257 -7.74 1.79 -2.67
CA ASP A 257 -6.70 2.61 -2.05
C ASP A 257 -5.32 1.97 -2.27
N ILE A 258 -4.70 2.32 -3.39
CA ILE A 258 -3.38 1.87 -3.85
C ILE A 258 -2.33 2.97 -3.66
N ASP A 259 -1.07 2.58 -3.54
CA ASP A 259 0.03 3.54 -3.41
C ASP A 259 0.44 4.14 -4.75
N ALA A 260 1.26 5.21 -4.69
CA ALA A 260 1.77 5.89 -5.86
C ALA A 260 2.65 4.98 -6.73
N VAL A 261 3.41 4.05 -6.12
CA VAL A 261 4.29 3.12 -6.86
C VAL A 261 3.45 2.22 -7.76
N PHE A 262 2.40 1.59 -7.23
CA PHE A 262 1.46 0.80 -8.00
C PHE A 262 0.80 1.65 -9.07
N TYR A 263 0.25 2.80 -8.70
CA TYR A 263 -0.47 3.65 -9.63
C TYR A 263 0.39 4.04 -10.84
N PHE A 264 1.59 4.57 -10.62
CA PHE A 264 2.47 5.04 -11.70
C PHE A 264 3.12 3.91 -12.50
N THR A 265 3.29 2.72 -11.94
CA THR A 265 3.89 1.57 -12.66
C THR A 265 2.88 0.72 -13.41
N ARG A 266 1.59 0.81 -13.06
CA ARG A 266 0.53 -0.03 -13.65
C ARG A 266 -0.44 0.72 -14.55
N LYS A 267 -0.46 2.05 -14.52
CA LYS A 267 -1.31 2.86 -15.38
C LYS A 267 -0.67 2.99 -16.77
N SER A 268 -1.27 2.36 -17.77
CA SER A 268 -0.83 2.31 -19.17
C SER A 268 -0.89 3.68 -19.87
N SER A 269 -1.93 4.46 -19.60
CA SER A 269 -2.21 5.78 -20.17
C SER A 269 -2.96 6.63 -19.16
N GLU A 270 -2.65 7.94 -19.08
CA GLU A 270 -3.34 8.87 -18.17
C GLU A 270 -4.85 8.96 -18.45
N MET A 271 -5.30 8.59 -19.65
CA MET A 271 -6.71 8.65 -20.06
C MET A 271 -7.54 7.40 -19.67
N GLU A 272 -6.90 6.27 -19.35
CA GLU A 272 -7.61 5.05 -18.97
C GLU A 272 -7.82 5.01 -17.45
N ALA A 273 -9.08 4.94 -17.03
CA ALA A 273 -9.47 4.82 -15.64
C ALA A 273 -9.30 3.38 -15.16
N PHE A 274 -8.68 3.18 -13.99
CA PHE A 274 -8.71 1.87 -13.35
C PHE A 274 -10.14 1.47 -12.97
N ASP A 275 -10.54 0.25 -13.34
CA ASP A 275 -11.81 -0.36 -12.92
C ASP A 275 -11.63 -1.80 -12.40
N PHE A 276 -10.95 -1.92 -11.27
CA PHE A 276 -10.72 -3.22 -10.64
C PHE A 276 -11.99 -3.79 -10.02
N GLN A 277 -12.16 -5.10 -10.10
CA GLN A 277 -13.23 -5.83 -9.45
C GLN A 277 -12.66 -6.76 -8.40
N PHE A 278 -13.31 -6.85 -7.25
CA PHE A 278 -13.00 -7.83 -6.20
C PHE A 278 -14.07 -8.93 -6.17
N ASP A 279 -13.69 -10.10 -5.66
CA ASP A 279 -14.60 -11.23 -5.50
C ASP A 279 -15.70 -10.90 -4.48
N VAL A 280 -16.95 -10.84 -4.95
CA VAL A 280 -18.13 -10.51 -4.15
C VAL A 280 -18.61 -11.69 -3.30
N ASP A 281 -18.27 -12.91 -3.72
CA ASP A 281 -18.71 -14.15 -3.06
C ASP A 281 -17.68 -14.64 -2.04
N ALA A 282 -16.49 -14.03 -1.99
CA ALA A 282 -15.48 -14.32 -0.98
C ALA A 282 -16.02 -14.09 0.44
N PRO A 283 -15.74 -14.97 1.41
CA PRO A 283 -16.18 -14.78 2.78
C PRO A 283 -15.44 -13.61 3.44
N LYS A 284 -16.00 -13.12 4.54
CA LYS A 284 -15.30 -12.15 5.40
C LYS A 284 -14.11 -12.85 6.05
N VAL A 285 -12.97 -12.17 6.11
CA VAL A 285 -11.74 -12.71 6.70
C VAL A 285 -11.23 -11.83 7.84
N ALA A 286 -10.99 -12.45 8.99
CA ALA A 286 -10.45 -11.83 10.18
C ALA A 286 -8.94 -11.97 10.24
N LEU A 287 -8.27 -10.93 10.75
CA LEU A 287 -6.85 -11.00 11.07
C LEU A 287 -6.70 -11.52 12.51
N PRO A 288 -5.91 -12.58 12.75
CA PRO A 288 -5.56 -12.97 14.09
C PRO A 288 -4.72 -11.86 14.75
N GLN A 289 -4.57 -11.95 16.07
CA GLN A 289 -3.56 -11.17 16.79
C GLN A 289 -2.19 -11.32 16.11
N GLY A 290 -1.27 -10.37 16.24
CA GLY A 290 0.08 -10.44 15.65
C GLY A 290 0.14 -10.48 14.11
N MET A 291 -1.00 -10.34 13.43
CA MET A 291 -1.07 -10.12 11.99
C MET A 291 -1.82 -8.81 11.74
N MET A 292 -1.32 -8.01 10.81
CA MET A 292 -1.90 -6.71 10.46
C MET A 292 -2.12 -6.57 8.96
N ALA A 293 -2.96 -5.62 8.57
CA ALA A 293 -3.09 -5.17 7.18
C ALA A 293 -3.25 -3.63 7.16
N PRO A 294 -2.96 -2.96 6.03
CA PRO A 294 -3.19 -1.53 5.93
C PRO A 294 -4.67 -1.17 6.11
N VAL A 295 -4.96 -0.18 6.95
CA VAL A 295 -6.31 0.33 7.18
C VAL A 295 -6.42 1.78 6.76
N ASN A 296 -7.36 2.09 5.87
CA ASN A 296 -7.50 3.42 5.28
C ASN A 296 -8.67 4.21 5.88
N SER A 297 -8.78 5.49 5.50
CA SER A 297 -9.90 6.36 5.85
C SER A 297 -10.81 6.62 4.65
N VAL A 298 -11.03 5.57 3.84
CA VAL A 298 -11.83 5.58 2.61
C VAL A 298 -13.06 4.68 2.73
N ASN A 299 -12.91 3.46 3.28
CA ASN A 299 -13.99 2.47 3.34
C ASN A 299 -13.94 1.63 4.62
N THR A 300 -13.97 2.29 5.78
CA THR A 300 -13.73 1.63 7.07
C THR A 300 -14.83 1.94 8.06
N LEU A 301 -15.40 0.91 8.68
CA LEU A 301 -16.45 1.04 9.69
C LEU A 301 -15.91 0.73 11.08
N PHE A 302 -16.18 1.64 12.01
CA PHE A 302 -15.77 1.56 13.41
C PHE A 302 -16.99 1.37 14.30
N HIS A 303 -16.91 0.38 15.19
CA HIS A 303 -17.87 0.21 16.27
C HIS A 303 -17.45 0.99 17.50
N SER A 304 -18.42 1.29 18.38
CA SER A 304 -18.18 2.09 19.57
C SER A 304 -16.98 1.64 20.40
N PRO A 305 -16.68 0.34 20.63
CA PRO A 305 -15.51 -0.05 21.41
C PRO A 305 -14.17 0.40 20.82
N ALA A 306 -14.12 0.76 19.53
CA ALA A 306 -12.92 1.19 18.82
C ALA A 306 -12.93 2.68 18.42
N PHE A 307 -13.84 3.50 18.94
CA PHE A 307 -13.89 4.93 18.57
C PHE A 307 -12.64 5.72 18.97
N TRP A 308 -11.89 5.28 19.97
CA TRP A 308 -10.56 5.85 20.25
C TRP A 308 -9.60 5.71 19.06
N GLY A 309 -9.82 4.69 18.22
CA GLY A 309 -9.05 4.37 17.01
C GLY A 309 -9.33 5.28 15.81
N LEU A 310 -10.30 6.20 15.90
CA LEU A 310 -10.63 7.16 14.84
C LEU A 310 -9.66 8.36 14.77
N ALA A 311 -8.73 8.48 15.72
CA ALA A 311 -7.76 9.57 15.76
C ALA A 311 -6.75 9.49 14.60
N LEU A 312 -6.84 10.42 13.66
CA LEU A 312 -5.89 10.56 12.56
C LEU A 312 -4.70 11.40 12.99
N SER A 313 -3.49 10.97 12.66
CA SER A 313 -2.27 11.70 13.02
C SER A 313 -2.17 13.04 12.28
N VAL A 314 -1.57 14.03 12.95
CA VAL A 314 -1.63 15.47 12.61
C VAL A 314 -0.27 16.09 12.28
N SER A 315 0.85 15.38 12.46
CA SER A 315 2.19 15.86 12.08
C SER A 315 2.85 15.10 10.93
N VAL A 316 2.27 13.99 10.48
CA VAL A 316 2.72 13.24 9.30
C VAL A 316 1.98 13.71 8.05
N SER A 317 2.42 13.26 6.87
CA SER A 317 1.71 13.55 5.63
C SER A 317 0.24 13.07 5.67
N PRO A 318 -0.69 13.76 4.98
CA PRO A 318 -2.07 13.30 4.85
C PRO A 318 -2.21 11.86 4.32
N MET A 319 -1.30 11.44 3.44
CA MET A 319 -1.27 10.09 2.88
C MET A 319 -0.71 9.07 3.88
N ALA A 320 0.14 9.44 4.83
CA ALA A 320 0.61 8.51 5.86
C ALA A 320 -0.36 8.39 7.04
N SER A 321 -1.18 9.42 7.26
CA SER A 321 -1.97 9.60 8.49
C SER A 321 -2.92 8.44 8.79
N ASP A 322 -3.71 8.03 7.80
CA ASP A 322 -4.72 6.99 7.97
C ASP A 322 -4.12 5.58 8.11
N VAL A 323 -3.04 5.30 7.36
CA VAL A 323 -2.28 4.05 7.39
C VAL A 323 -1.61 3.86 8.75
N ILE A 324 -0.87 4.88 9.24
CA ILE A 324 -0.20 4.81 10.56
C ILE A 324 -1.26 4.63 11.66
N ARG A 325 -2.36 5.40 11.61
CA ARG A 325 -3.52 5.23 12.49
C ARG A 325 -4.07 3.80 12.42
N GLY A 326 -4.13 3.22 11.23
CA GLY A 326 -4.63 1.87 10.99
C GLY A 326 -3.83 0.79 11.73
N TYR A 327 -2.50 0.82 11.61
CA TYR A 327 -1.61 -0.10 12.30
C TYR A 327 -1.59 0.12 13.82
N TRP A 328 -1.52 1.37 14.25
CA TRP A 328 -1.60 1.75 15.67
C TRP A 328 -2.92 1.27 16.31
N ALA A 329 -4.05 1.47 15.62
CA ALA A 329 -5.36 1.04 16.10
C ALA A 329 -5.46 -0.48 16.20
N GLN A 330 -4.98 -1.22 15.19
CA GLN A 330 -4.95 -2.69 15.24
C GLN A 330 -4.17 -3.21 16.46
N ARG A 331 -3.00 -2.62 16.75
CA ARG A 331 -2.20 -3.03 17.90
C ARG A 331 -2.95 -2.87 19.22
N ILE A 332 -3.60 -1.73 19.43
CA ILE A 332 -4.39 -1.50 20.66
C ILE A 332 -5.69 -2.33 20.66
N LEU A 333 -6.24 -2.67 19.50
CA LEU A 333 -7.48 -3.45 19.39
C LEU A 333 -7.36 -4.82 20.09
N TRP A 334 -6.17 -5.42 20.04
CA TRP A 334 -5.88 -6.68 20.70
C TRP A 334 -5.98 -6.60 22.23
N GLU A 335 -5.71 -5.43 22.82
CA GLU A 335 -5.81 -5.20 24.27
C GLU A 335 -7.25 -5.34 24.80
N ILE A 336 -8.23 -5.22 23.90
CA ILE A 336 -9.67 -5.32 24.19
C ILE A 336 -10.32 -6.51 23.50
N GLY A 337 -9.52 -7.44 22.97
CA GLY A 337 -9.94 -8.66 22.25
C GLY A 337 -10.76 -8.39 21.00
N GLY A 338 -10.59 -7.22 20.41
CA GLY A 338 -11.10 -6.93 19.07
C GLY A 338 -10.06 -7.26 18.01
N TYR A 339 -10.52 -7.37 16.77
CA TYR A 339 -9.68 -7.65 15.61
C TYR A 339 -10.22 -6.93 14.37
N LEU A 340 -9.34 -6.73 13.39
CA LEU A 340 -9.71 -6.24 12.07
C LEU A 340 -10.38 -7.37 11.30
N VAL A 341 -11.47 -7.06 10.62
CA VAL A 341 -12.08 -7.95 9.62
C VAL A 341 -12.18 -7.21 8.30
N VAL A 342 -11.80 -7.91 7.24
CA VAL A 342 -11.87 -7.42 5.87
C VAL A 342 -13.09 -8.03 5.19
N TYR A 343 -13.84 -7.19 4.49
CA TYR A 343 -15.13 -7.50 3.89
C TYR A 343 -15.04 -7.49 2.37
N PRO A 344 -15.92 -8.26 1.69
CA PRO A 344 -16.12 -8.19 0.23
C PRO A 344 -16.37 -6.76 -0.26
N PRO A 345 -16.34 -6.50 -1.58
CA PRO A 345 -16.54 -5.16 -2.11
C PRO A 345 -17.86 -4.55 -1.61
N THR A 346 -17.75 -3.38 -0.97
CA THR A 346 -18.89 -2.66 -0.39
C THR A 346 -19.17 -1.34 -1.10
N VAL A 347 -18.17 -0.82 -1.82
CA VAL A 347 -18.25 0.43 -2.58
C VAL A 347 -17.59 0.30 -3.95
N HIS A 348 -17.97 1.19 -4.87
CA HIS A 348 -17.27 1.45 -6.12
C HIS A 348 -16.75 2.89 -6.10
N ARG A 349 -15.48 3.09 -6.41
CA ARG A 349 -14.84 4.41 -6.48
C ARG A 349 -14.30 4.62 -7.88
N ILE A 350 -14.77 5.65 -8.57
CA ILE A 350 -14.33 5.95 -9.94
C ILE A 350 -12.91 6.53 -9.91
N ASP A 351 -12.04 6.06 -10.81
CA ASP A 351 -10.74 6.68 -11.08
C ASP A 351 -10.92 7.95 -11.92
N ASN A 352 -11.12 9.09 -11.26
CA ASN A 352 -11.19 10.41 -11.87
C ASN A 352 -10.17 11.38 -11.29
N VAL A 353 -9.05 10.84 -10.81
CA VAL A 353 -8.13 11.53 -9.91
C VAL A 353 -6.75 11.61 -10.57
N HIS A 354 -6.09 12.74 -10.39
CA HIS A 354 -4.66 12.81 -10.69
C HIS A 354 -3.92 12.14 -9.54
N ALA A 355 -3.01 11.21 -9.84
CA ALA A 355 -2.21 10.60 -8.79
C ALA A 355 -1.50 11.65 -7.97
N HIS A 356 -1.47 11.43 -6.65
CA HIS A 356 -0.66 12.24 -5.77
C HIS A 356 0.83 11.92 -5.99
N PRO A 357 1.73 12.89 -5.77
CA PRO A 357 3.15 12.67 -5.87
C PRO A 357 3.64 11.58 -4.91
N PHE A 358 4.63 10.80 -5.33
CA PHE A 358 5.30 9.83 -4.46
C PHE A 358 5.87 10.45 -3.19
N ASP A 359 6.31 11.72 -3.25
CA ASP A 359 6.86 12.46 -2.11
C ASP A 359 5.87 12.58 -0.94
N ASP A 360 4.56 12.61 -1.22
CA ASP A 360 3.53 12.65 -0.18
C ASP A 360 3.41 11.33 0.60
N GLU A 361 3.92 10.21 0.06
CA GLU A 361 3.89 8.88 0.69
C GLU A 361 5.22 8.46 1.31
N LYS A 362 6.25 9.31 1.25
CA LYS A 362 7.61 8.97 1.69
C LYS A 362 7.65 8.43 3.12
N ASP A 363 6.87 9.01 4.03
CA ASP A 363 6.78 8.59 5.43
C ASP A 363 6.34 7.13 5.58
N ILE A 364 5.49 6.64 4.65
CA ILE A 364 4.98 5.27 4.61
C ILE A 364 6.08 4.32 4.12
N HIS A 365 6.59 4.57 2.91
CA HIS A 365 7.49 3.65 2.23
C HIS A 365 8.81 3.43 2.98
N VAL A 366 9.24 4.41 3.78
CA VAL A 366 10.48 4.29 4.57
C VAL A 366 10.25 3.62 5.92
N ASN A 367 9.13 3.87 6.60
CA ASN A 367 8.98 3.53 8.02
C ASN A 367 8.01 2.37 8.31
N ILE A 368 7.21 1.93 7.34
CA ILE A 368 6.08 1.04 7.66
C ILE A 368 6.52 -0.34 8.17
N GLY A 369 7.56 -0.93 7.58
CA GLY A 369 8.15 -2.18 8.08
C GLY A 369 8.72 -2.03 9.49
N ARG A 370 9.39 -0.90 9.77
CA ARG A 370 9.91 -0.57 11.12
C ARG A 370 8.77 -0.39 12.13
N LEU A 371 7.68 0.25 11.72
CA LEU A 371 6.50 0.48 12.56
C LEU A 371 5.83 -0.84 12.92
N ILE A 372 5.59 -1.73 11.95
CA ILE A 372 4.97 -3.03 12.20
C ILE A 372 5.81 -3.82 13.20
N LYS A 373 7.12 -3.93 12.97
CA LYS A 373 8.03 -4.62 13.90
C LYS A 373 7.96 -4.04 15.31
N PHE A 374 8.04 -2.72 15.44
CA PHE A 374 7.92 -2.03 16.72
C PHE A 374 6.58 -2.33 17.42
N LEU A 375 5.46 -2.29 16.69
CA LEU A 375 4.14 -2.55 17.25
C LEU A 375 3.99 -4.00 17.73
N MET A 376 4.59 -4.96 17.02
CA MET A 376 4.60 -6.37 17.43
C MET A 376 5.38 -6.59 18.73
N GLU A 377 6.47 -5.84 18.92
CA GLU A 377 7.35 -5.94 20.09
C GLU A 377 6.85 -5.11 21.28
N TRP A 378 6.09 -4.03 21.05
CA TRP A 378 5.66 -3.12 22.09
C TRP A 378 4.78 -3.78 23.16
N ARG A 379 5.06 -3.48 24.44
CA ARG A 379 4.31 -3.94 25.62
C ARG A 379 4.10 -2.76 26.58
N SER A 380 3.03 -2.82 27.38
CA SER A 380 2.74 -1.82 28.40
C SER A 380 2.23 -2.44 29.69
N SER A 381 2.72 -1.89 30.82
CA SER A 381 2.28 -2.25 32.17
C SER A 381 1.15 -1.37 32.71
N LYS A 382 0.66 -0.41 31.90
CA LYS A 382 -0.45 0.47 32.30
C LYS A 382 -1.75 -0.32 32.51
N ARG A 383 -2.60 0.16 33.42
CA ARG A 383 -3.77 -0.58 33.94
C ARG A 383 -5.07 -0.27 33.21
N THR A 384 -5.15 0.87 32.53
CA THR A 384 -6.33 1.25 31.75
C THR A 384 -5.99 1.35 30.27
N LEU A 385 -7.01 1.21 29.41
CA LEU A 385 -6.83 1.31 27.96
C LEU A 385 -6.30 2.68 27.55
N PHE A 386 -6.85 3.76 28.11
CA PHE A 386 -6.44 5.11 27.75
C PHE A 386 -4.99 5.42 28.16
N GLU A 387 -4.54 4.88 29.29
CA GLU A 387 -3.12 4.94 29.65
C GLU A 387 -2.26 4.14 28.69
N ARG A 388 -2.66 2.92 28.28
CA ARG A 388 -1.93 2.13 27.27
C ARG A 388 -1.86 2.83 25.92
N ILE A 389 -2.95 3.46 25.50
CA ILE A 389 -3.01 4.24 24.27
C ILE A 389 -1.99 5.40 24.35
N LEU A 390 -2.02 6.18 25.43
CA LEU A 390 -1.10 7.30 25.61
C LEU A 390 0.36 6.85 25.69
N ASP A 391 0.60 5.69 26.33
CA ASP A 391 1.92 5.06 26.45
C ASP A 391 2.47 4.61 25.09
N LEU A 392 1.65 3.94 24.27
CA LEU A 392 2.04 3.61 22.90
C LEU A 392 2.29 4.86 22.08
N SER A 393 1.42 5.88 22.21
CA SER A 393 1.59 7.11 21.47
C SER A 393 2.85 7.88 21.85
N TYR A 394 3.22 7.87 23.13
CA TYR A 394 4.48 8.43 23.63
C TYR A 394 5.69 7.68 23.06
N ALA A 395 5.69 6.35 23.14
CA ALA A 395 6.77 5.53 22.61
C ALA A 395 6.92 5.70 21.09
N MET A 396 5.81 5.80 20.35
CA MET A 396 5.85 6.10 18.91
C MET A 396 6.46 7.47 18.59
N THR A 397 6.25 8.47 19.45
CA THR A 397 6.89 9.78 19.31
C THR A 397 8.38 9.72 19.61
N GLU A 398 8.80 8.98 20.64
CA GLU A 398 10.23 8.79 20.93
C GLU A 398 10.96 8.08 19.80
N GLU A 399 10.32 7.07 19.18
CA GLU A 399 10.83 6.35 18.02
C GLU A 399 10.71 7.13 16.71
N GLY A 400 10.10 8.32 16.71
CA GLY A 400 9.99 9.19 15.56
C GLY A 400 9.08 8.67 14.44
N PHE A 401 8.07 7.84 14.76
CA PHE A 401 7.03 7.47 13.78
C PHE A 401 6.07 8.63 13.50
N TRP A 402 5.95 9.57 14.46
CA TRP A 402 5.27 10.85 14.32
C TRP A 402 5.88 11.88 15.29
N GLY A 403 5.53 13.15 15.17
CA GLY A 403 6.09 14.24 15.98
C GLY A 403 5.41 14.47 17.34
N GLU A 404 5.96 15.38 18.14
CA GLU A 404 5.42 15.75 19.46
C GLU A 404 3.96 16.25 19.38
N LYS A 405 3.57 16.87 18.26
CA LYS A 405 2.21 17.37 18.05
C LYS A 405 1.17 16.25 18.09
N ASP A 406 1.50 15.05 17.60
CA ASP A 406 0.63 13.88 17.64
C ASP A 406 0.40 13.39 19.07
N LEU A 407 1.43 13.38 19.90
CA LEU A 407 1.29 13.00 21.31
C LEU A 407 0.33 13.93 22.07
N HIS A 408 0.48 15.25 21.86
CA HIS A 408 -0.42 16.24 22.48
C HIS A 408 -1.85 16.15 21.92
N PHE A 409 -1.97 15.95 20.61
CA PHE A 409 -3.26 15.68 19.97
C PHE A 409 -3.93 14.43 20.56
N MET A 410 -3.20 13.33 20.70
CA MET A 410 -3.72 12.08 21.27
C MET A 410 -4.16 12.24 22.72
N ALA A 411 -3.38 12.95 23.55
CA ALA A 411 -3.80 13.27 24.91
C ALA A 411 -5.10 14.09 24.93
N ALA A 412 -5.22 15.12 24.07
CA ALA A 412 -6.42 15.93 23.94
C ALA A 412 -7.62 15.15 23.40
N TRP A 413 -7.41 14.27 22.41
CA TRP A 413 -8.41 13.38 21.83
C TRP A 413 -9.02 12.45 22.87
N LEU A 414 -8.19 11.78 23.67
CA LEU A 414 -8.67 10.91 24.75
C LEU A 414 -9.41 11.70 25.83
N GLN A 415 -8.94 12.90 26.19
CA GLN A 415 -9.65 13.78 27.12
C GLN A 415 -11.02 14.19 26.57
N ASP A 416 -11.13 14.51 25.29
CA ASP A 416 -12.42 14.87 24.68
C ASP A 416 -13.38 13.68 24.67
N LEU A 417 -12.89 12.45 24.43
CA LEU A 417 -13.69 11.23 24.58
C LEU A 417 -14.23 11.09 26.01
N VAL A 418 -13.39 11.27 27.04
CA VAL A 418 -13.86 11.28 28.44
C VAL A 418 -14.91 12.37 28.65
N ALA A 419 -14.66 13.59 28.15
CA ALA A 419 -15.52 14.75 28.36
C ALA A 419 -16.91 14.63 27.70
N ILE A 420 -17.03 13.89 26.59
CA ILE A 420 -18.32 13.56 25.95
C ILE A 420 -19.00 12.31 26.53
N GLY A 421 -18.42 11.70 27.57
CA GLY A 421 -18.98 10.53 28.25
C GLY A 421 -18.70 9.19 27.56
N TYR A 422 -17.74 9.12 26.64
CA TYR A 422 -17.28 7.86 26.07
C TYR A 422 -16.64 6.99 27.16
N ARG A 423 -17.09 5.74 27.25
CA ARG A 423 -16.56 4.77 28.22
C ARG A 423 -15.52 3.90 27.53
N GLN A 424 -14.27 3.99 27.96
CA GLN A 424 -13.23 3.11 27.47
C GLN A 424 -13.59 1.63 27.74
N PRO A 425 -13.38 0.72 26.77
CA PRO A 425 -13.54 -0.70 26.99
C PRO A 425 -12.63 -1.23 28.11
N ARG A 426 -13.03 -2.35 28.70
CA ARG A 426 -12.18 -3.08 29.65
C ARG A 426 -11.06 -3.77 28.89
N LEU A 427 -9.86 -3.71 29.44
CA LEU A 427 -8.77 -4.56 28.99
C LEU A 427 -9.18 -6.01 29.19
N LEU A 428 -8.95 -6.84 28.17
CA LEU A 428 -8.99 -8.28 28.35
C LEU A 428 -7.60 -8.72 28.81
N SER A 429 -7.55 -9.62 29.79
CA SER A 429 -6.31 -10.30 30.20
C SER A 429 -5.92 -11.32 29.12
N LEU A 430 -5.66 -10.81 27.91
CA LEU A 430 -5.04 -11.56 26.85
C LEU A 430 -3.54 -11.37 27.07
N ASP A 431 -2.87 -12.41 27.54
CA ASP A 431 -1.41 -12.44 27.45
C ASP A 431 -1.07 -12.43 25.97
N ILE A 432 -0.58 -11.29 25.49
CA ILE A 432 -0.15 -11.10 24.10
C ILE A 432 0.95 -12.10 23.74
N ASP A 433 1.71 -12.52 24.75
CA ASP A 433 2.79 -13.48 24.67
C ASP A 433 2.33 -14.93 24.95
N ARG A 434 1.03 -15.16 25.19
CA ARG A 434 0.52 -16.52 25.37
C ARG A 434 0.68 -17.27 24.05
N PRO A 435 1.25 -18.50 24.07
CA PRO A 435 1.28 -19.35 22.90
C PRO A 435 -0.13 -19.53 22.36
N ARG A 436 -0.30 -19.30 21.06
CA ARG A 436 -1.59 -19.49 20.39
C ARG A 436 -1.94 -20.97 20.38
N ALA A 437 -3.23 -21.26 20.29
CA ALA A 437 -3.68 -22.63 20.10
C ALA A 437 -3.03 -23.20 18.82
N THR A 438 -2.46 -24.40 18.95
CA THR A 438 -1.92 -25.15 17.81
C THR A 438 -3.07 -25.46 16.85
N ILE A 439 -2.87 -25.18 15.57
CA ILE A 439 -3.88 -25.44 14.54
C ILE A 439 -3.84 -26.93 14.21
N GLY A 440 -4.88 -27.67 14.57
CA GLY A 440 -5.02 -29.09 14.21
C GLY A 440 -5.48 -29.26 12.77
N HIS A 441 -5.34 -30.48 12.23
CA HIS A 441 -5.84 -30.79 10.88
C HIS A 441 -7.34 -30.52 10.71
N GLY A 442 -8.15 -30.70 11.75
CA GLY A 442 -9.60 -30.47 11.71
C GLY A 442 -10.02 -28.99 11.75
N ASP A 443 -9.09 -28.09 12.11
CA ASP A 443 -9.35 -26.64 12.20
C ASP A 443 -9.10 -25.93 10.86
N LYS A 444 -8.42 -26.61 9.92
CA LYS A 444 -8.06 -26.07 8.61
C LYS A 444 -9.28 -26.01 7.70
N LYS A 445 -9.48 -24.86 7.06
CA LYS A 445 -10.51 -24.62 6.04
C LYS A 445 -9.89 -24.13 4.75
N GLU A 446 -10.19 -24.81 3.67
CA GLU A 446 -9.75 -24.41 2.34
C GLU A 446 -10.73 -23.39 1.77
N PHE A 447 -10.19 -22.34 1.18
CA PHE A 447 -10.94 -21.39 0.37
C PHE A 447 -10.04 -20.88 -0.74
N VAL A 448 -10.50 -21.02 -1.97
CA VAL A 448 -9.79 -20.54 -3.16
C VAL A 448 -10.58 -19.37 -3.73
N PRO A 449 -10.03 -18.14 -3.71
CA PRO A 449 -10.73 -16.99 -4.26
C PRO A 449 -10.86 -17.08 -5.77
N LYS A 450 -11.90 -16.47 -6.32
CA LYS A 450 -12.03 -16.34 -7.78
C LYS A 450 -10.90 -15.44 -8.28
N LYS A 451 -10.02 -15.97 -9.15
CA LYS A 451 -9.00 -15.15 -9.82
C LYS A 451 -9.69 -14.18 -10.79
N LEU A 452 -9.49 -12.88 -10.59
CA LEU A 452 -10.05 -11.83 -11.44
C LEU A 452 -8.96 -11.23 -12.35
N PRO A 453 -9.35 -10.62 -13.49
CA PRO A 453 -8.41 -9.91 -14.35
C PRO A 453 -7.62 -8.89 -13.55
N SER A 454 -6.33 -8.85 -13.81
CA SER A 454 -5.35 -8.14 -13.00
C SER A 454 -4.38 -7.40 -13.91
N VAL A 455 -3.72 -6.35 -13.41
CA VAL A 455 -2.82 -5.52 -14.23
C VAL A 455 -1.39 -5.69 -13.78
N HIS A 456 -0.54 -6.15 -14.69
CA HIS A 456 0.89 -6.32 -14.45
C HIS A 456 1.71 -5.42 -15.38
N LEU A 457 2.23 -4.30 -14.85
CA LEU A 457 3.08 -3.34 -15.58
C LEU A 457 2.35 -2.73 -16.78
N GLY A 458 1.06 -2.40 -16.60
CA GLY A 458 0.20 -1.92 -17.68
C GLY A 458 -0.22 -3.00 -18.68
N VAL A 459 0.18 -4.26 -18.47
CA VAL A 459 -0.34 -5.40 -19.23
C VAL A 459 -1.54 -5.97 -18.50
N GLU A 460 -2.70 -5.92 -19.16
CA GLU A 460 -3.90 -6.59 -18.67
C GLU A 460 -3.75 -8.10 -18.83
N GLU A 461 -3.96 -8.83 -17.73
CA GLU A 461 -4.08 -10.28 -17.75
C GLU A 461 -5.47 -10.63 -18.32
N ILE A 462 -5.51 -11.02 -19.60
CA ILE A 462 -6.74 -11.45 -20.27
C ILE A 462 -7.14 -12.81 -19.69
N GLY A 463 -8.24 -12.87 -18.95
CA GLY A 463 -8.69 -14.06 -18.22
C GLY A 463 -9.29 -15.21 -19.06
N GLU A 464 -9.49 -16.33 -18.35
CA GLU A 464 -10.04 -17.66 -18.71
C GLU A 464 -9.26 -18.53 -19.72
N VAL A 465 -9.02 -19.80 -19.34
CA VAL A 465 -8.36 -20.85 -20.16
C VAL A 465 -9.02 -21.01 -21.53
N SER A 466 -10.34 -20.76 -21.62
CA SER A 466 -11.11 -20.78 -22.87
C SER A 466 -10.64 -19.69 -23.86
N THR A 467 -10.36 -18.49 -23.36
CA THR A 467 -9.82 -17.35 -24.11
C THR A 467 -8.35 -17.59 -24.45
N GLU A 468 -7.55 -18.15 -23.54
CA GLU A 468 -6.17 -18.54 -23.81
C GLU A 468 -6.07 -19.62 -24.89
N ILE A 469 -6.93 -20.63 -24.87
CA ILE A 469 -7.01 -21.66 -25.92
C ILE A 469 -7.43 -21.01 -27.26
N GLY A 470 -8.43 -20.13 -27.24
CA GLY A 470 -8.86 -19.40 -28.43
C GLY A 470 -7.74 -18.54 -29.04
N ASN A 471 -6.98 -17.83 -28.19
CA ASN A 471 -5.83 -17.04 -28.58
C ASN A 471 -4.68 -17.91 -29.09
N LEU A 472 -4.39 -19.04 -28.44
CA LEU A 472 -3.37 -19.99 -28.89
C LEU A 472 -3.70 -20.56 -30.27
N ILE A 473 -4.96 -20.93 -30.52
CA ILE A 473 -5.42 -21.39 -31.85
C ILE A 473 -5.23 -20.28 -32.88
N LYS A 474 -5.61 -19.04 -32.55
CA LYS A 474 -5.46 -17.87 -33.43
C LYS A 474 -3.99 -17.60 -33.77
N TRP A 475 -3.10 -17.62 -32.78
CA TRP A 475 -1.67 -17.42 -32.96
C TRP A 475 -1.03 -18.56 -33.76
N ARG A 476 -1.38 -19.81 -33.46
CA ARG A 476 -0.89 -20.98 -34.20
C ARG A 476 -1.37 -21.00 -35.65
N LYS A 477 -2.58 -20.50 -35.95
CA LYS A 477 -3.03 -20.32 -37.33
C LYS A 477 -2.16 -19.32 -38.10
N HIS A 478 -1.59 -18.33 -37.41
CA HIS A 478 -0.85 -17.25 -38.05
C HIS A 478 0.68 -17.49 -38.10
N PHE A 479 1.25 -18.11 -37.07
CA PHE A 479 2.69 -18.32 -36.89
C PHE A 479 3.09 -19.80 -36.88
N GLY A 480 2.13 -20.74 -36.86
CA GLY A 480 2.40 -22.17 -36.73
C GLY A 480 3.11 -22.80 -37.94
N ASP A 481 3.25 -22.06 -39.04
CA ASP A 481 4.07 -22.45 -40.20
C ASP A 481 5.32 -21.57 -40.39
N ILE A 482 5.63 -20.72 -39.40
CA ILE A 482 6.84 -19.91 -39.36
C ILE A 482 7.86 -20.58 -38.43
N VAL A 483 9.11 -20.65 -38.87
CA VAL A 483 10.21 -21.14 -38.03
C VAL A 483 10.89 -19.96 -37.35
N LEU A 484 10.98 -20.01 -36.03
CA LEU A 484 11.69 -19.01 -35.25
C LEU A 484 13.13 -19.45 -35.02
N ILE A 485 14.08 -18.57 -35.33
CA ILE A 485 15.52 -18.75 -35.13
C ILE A 485 15.96 -17.76 -34.06
N VAL A 486 16.44 -18.26 -32.93
CA VAL A 486 16.95 -17.44 -31.81
C VAL A 486 18.45 -17.63 -31.70
N HIS A 487 19.21 -16.54 -31.79
CA HIS A 487 20.64 -16.53 -31.52
C HIS A 487 20.89 -16.15 -30.06
N CYS A 488 21.55 -17.04 -29.30
CA CYS A 488 21.84 -16.86 -27.89
C CYS A 488 23.32 -16.56 -27.64
N THR A 489 23.53 -15.47 -26.90
CA THR A 489 24.79 -15.09 -26.26
C THR A 489 24.90 -15.87 -24.94
N GLU A 490 26.11 -16.28 -24.55
CA GLU A 490 26.34 -17.16 -23.39
C GLU A 490 25.73 -16.61 -22.08
N PRO A 491 25.21 -17.47 -21.15
CA PRO A 491 25.25 -18.93 -21.15
C PRO A 491 23.96 -19.62 -21.69
N VAL A 492 24.14 -20.62 -22.55
CA VAL A 492 23.09 -21.29 -23.33
C VAL A 492 22.22 -22.25 -22.52
N ASP A 493 22.79 -22.87 -21.47
CA ASP A 493 22.18 -24.01 -20.78
C ASP A 493 20.83 -23.72 -20.14
N ARG A 494 20.61 -22.46 -19.72
CA ARG A 494 19.35 -22.00 -19.13
C ARG A 494 18.44 -21.36 -20.16
N ILE A 495 19.01 -20.51 -21.01
CA ILE A 495 18.28 -19.64 -21.93
C ILE A 495 17.62 -20.45 -23.06
N ALA A 496 18.27 -21.52 -23.52
CA ALA A 496 17.76 -22.32 -24.64
C ALA A 496 16.43 -23.03 -24.33
N LEU A 497 16.25 -23.52 -23.10
CA LEU A 497 15.00 -24.17 -22.70
C LEU A 497 13.88 -23.14 -22.51
N GLU A 498 14.19 -22.00 -21.89
CA GLU A 498 13.24 -20.89 -21.65
C GLU A 498 12.62 -20.39 -22.97
N TRP A 499 13.43 -20.17 -24.02
CA TRP A 499 12.90 -19.75 -25.32
C TRP A 499 12.03 -20.80 -26.02
N ARG A 500 12.37 -22.08 -25.89
CA ARG A 500 11.53 -23.16 -26.45
C ARG A 500 10.21 -23.29 -25.71
N LEU A 501 10.21 -23.10 -24.40
CA LEU A 501 8.98 -23.09 -23.60
C LEU A 501 8.10 -21.89 -23.98
N LEU A 502 8.70 -20.72 -24.18
CA LEU A 502 7.97 -19.50 -24.51
C LEU A 502 7.33 -19.52 -25.91
N TYR A 503 8.07 -20.00 -26.92
CA TYR A 503 7.64 -19.89 -28.33
C TYR A 503 7.22 -21.21 -28.99
N GLY A 504 7.59 -22.36 -28.41
CA GLY A 504 7.40 -23.67 -29.04
C GLY A 504 5.95 -24.09 -29.28
N ARG A 505 5.00 -23.46 -28.56
CA ARG A 505 3.56 -23.69 -28.78
C ARG A 505 2.95 -22.83 -29.89
N ILE A 506 3.69 -21.82 -30.36
CA ILE A 506 3.21 -20.80 -31.30
C ILE A 506 3.78 -21.01 -32.70
N PHE A 507 5.10 -21.23 -32.78
CA PHE A 507 5.84 -21.38 -34.03
C PHE A 507 5.95 -22.83 -34.46
N ARG A 508 6.24 -23.06 -35.75
CA ARG A 508 6.46 -24.40 -36.31
C ARG A 508 7.61 -25.12 -35.61
N ALA A 509 8.69 -24.39 -35.38
CA ALA A 509 9.88 -24.83 -34.68
C ALA A 509 10.62 -23.61 -34.11
N VAL A 510 11.36 -23.84 -33.01
CA VAL A 510 12.27 -22.87 -32.42
C VAL A 510 13.69 -23.44 -32.53
N VAL A 511 14.48 -22.88 -33.43
CA VAL A 511 15.88 -23.23 -33.69
C VAL A 511 16.76 -22.31 -32.88
N ILE A 512 17.68 -22.88 -32.11
CA ILE A 512 18.58 -22.12 -31.24
C ILE A 512 20.00 -22.23 -31.77
N LEU A 513 20.60 -21.08 -31.99
CA LEU A 513 21.95 -20.90 -32.51
C LEU A 513 22.82 -20.25 -31.43
N SER A 514 24.04 -20.73 -31.21
CA SER A 514 24.95 -20.09 -30.27
C SER A 514 26.43 -20.32 -30.62
N GLU A 515 27.33 -19.55 -30.01
CA GLU A 515 28.78 -19.78 -30.13
C GLU A 515 29.24 -21.03 -29.35
N GLN A 516 28.39 -21.60 -28.49
CA GLN A 516 28.61 -22.90 -27.88
C GLN A 516 27.56 -23.90 -28.39
N SER A 517 28.01 -24.99 -29.02
CA SER A 517 27.12 -26.11 -29.37
C SER A 517 26.84 -26.97 -28.14
N ASN A 518 25.59 -27.33 -27.93
CA ASN A 518 25.19 -28.29 -26.92
C ASN A 518 24.24 -29.31 -27.57
N SER A 519 24.71 -30.54 -27.79
CA SER A 519 23.93 -31.61 -28.43
C SER A 519 22.72 -32.03 -27.60
N ASP A 520 22.86 -32.03 -26.27
CA ASP A 520 21.82 -32.47 -25.34
C ASP A 520 20.65 -31.47 -25.33
N LEU A 521 20.95 -30.19 -25.54
CA LEU A 521 19.97 -29.11 -25.67
C LEU A 521 19.61 -28.78 -27.12
N VAL A 522 20.09 -29.56 -28.10
CA VAL A 522 19.86 -29.36 -29.54
C VAL A 522 20.18 -27.91 -29.97
N VAL A 523 21.32 -27.39 -29.54
CA VAL A 523 21.80 -26.05 -29.89
C VAL A 523 22.91 -26.16 -30.92
N ASP A 524 22.68 -25.57 -32.09
CA ASP A 524 23.61 -25.60 -33.21
C ASP A 524 24.64 -24.47 -33.07
N PHE A 525 25.91 -24.77 -33.42
CA PHE A 525 26.97 -23.77 -33.42
C PHE A 525 26.75 -22.73 -34.52
N SER A 526 26.78 -21.46 -34.17
CA SER A 526 26.80 -20.33 -35.09
C SER A 526 27.39 -19.09 -34.43
N ASN A 527 28.41 -18.50 -35.05
CA ASN A 527 28.87 -17.16 -34.70
C ASN A 527 27.85 -16.11 -35.19
N LEU A 528 27.46 -15.15 -34.35
CA LEU A 528 26.43 -14.15 -34.69
C LEU A 528 26.80 -13.35 -35.95
N ALA A 529 28.06 -12.93 -36.08
CA ALA A 529 28.55 -12.17 -37.23
C ALA A 529 28.56 -13.00 -38.52
N GLN A 530 28.46 -14.33 -38.42
CA GLN A 530 28.40 -15.25 -39.56
C GLN A 530 27.11 -16.05 -39.61
N ALA A 531 26.06 -15.64 -38.88
CA ALA A 531 24.81 -16.39 -38.78
C ALA A 531 24.17 -16.65 -40.16
N TYR A 532 24.31 -15.70 -41.10
CA TYR A 532 23.85 -15.85 -42.48
C TYR A 532 24.42 -17.07 -43.23
N LYS A 533 25.59 -17.59 -42.83
CA LYS A 533 26.16 -18.83 -43.43
C LYS A 533 25.47 -20.09 -42.93
N TYR A 534 24.87 -20.04 -41.75
CA TYR A 534 24.17 -21.16 -41.13
C TYR A 534 22.68 -21.20 -41.48
N LEU A 535 22.09 -20.04 -41.79
CA LEU A 535 20.67 -19.94 -42.19
C LEU A 535 20.26 -20.87 -43.35
N PRO A 536 21.05 -21.05 -44.44
CA PRO A 536 20.67 -21.97 -45.52
C PRO A 536 20.41 -23.40 -45.04
N LYS A 537 21.21 -23.91 -44.10
CA LYS A 537 21.00 -25.25 -43.53
C LYS A 537 19.67 -25.35 -42.79
N VAL A 538 19.29 -24.29 -42.08
CA VAL A 538 18.00 -24.20 -41.38
C VAL A 538 16.86 -24.11 -42.39
N PHE A 539 17.04 -23.33 -43.46
CA PHE A 539 16.05 -23.20 -44.52
C PHE A 539 15.81 -24.52 -45.25
N ASP A 540 16.87 -25.26 -45.58
CA ASP A 540 16.77 -26.58 -46.21
C ASP A 540 16.09 -27.59 -45.26
N ARG A 541 16.44 -27.57 -43.97
CA ARG A 541 15.81 -28.44 -42.94
C ARG A 541 14.31 -28.19 -42.81
N PHE A 542 13.86 -26.95 -43.04
CA PHE A 542 12.46 -26.56 -42.94
C PHE A 542 11.93 -26.00 -44.27
N ALA A 543 12.29 -26.62 -45.39
CA ALA A 543 11.94 -26.15 -46.74
C ALA A 543 10.43 -25.98 -47.01
N GLY A 544 9.58 -26.62 -46.20
CA GLY A 544 8.13 -26.49 -46.29
C GLY A 544 7.52 -25.39 -45.40
N ALA A 545 8.32 -24.55 -44.72
CA ALA A 545 7.82 -23.48 -43.86
C ALA A 545 7.42 -22.24 -44.68
N GLN A 546 6.35 -21.57 -44.27
CA GLN A 546 5.87 -20.34 -44.92
C GLN A 546 6.85 -19.17 -44.74
N GLY A 547 7.65 -19.17 -43.67
CA GLY A 547 8.60 -18.11 -43.41
C GLY A 547 9.53 -18.40 -42.25
N PHE A 548 10.53 -17.52 -42.09
CA PHE A 548 11.53 -17.58 -41.04
C PHE A 548 11.60 -16.24 -40.31
N LEU A 549 11.72 -16.28 -38.99
CA LEU A 549 11.93 -15.10 -38.16
C LEU A 549 13.23 -15.26 -37.38
N PHE A 550 14.07 -14.22 -37.38
CA PHE A 550 15.34 -14.24 -36.67
C PHE A 550 15.30 -13.26 -35.48
N LEU A 551 15.66 -13.74 -34.29
CA LEU A 551 15.73 -12.96 -33.05
C LEU A 551 17.10 -13.17 -32.38
N GLN A 552 17.51 -12.16 -31.61
CA GLN A 552 18.60 -12.30 -30.65
C GLN A 552 18.00 -12.48 -29.25
N ASP A 553 18.74 -13.12 -28.36
CA ASP A 553 18.35 -13.43 -26.98
C ASP A 553 18.08 -12.22 -26.07
N HIS A 554 18.55 -11.03 -26.42
CA HIS A 554 18.17 -9.82 -25.69
C HIS A 554 16.83 -9.23 -26.18
N MET A 555 16.15 -9.88 -27.13
CA MET A 555 14.86 -9.46 -27.67
C MET A 555 13.75 -10.46 -27.34
N VAL A 556 12.70 -9.97 -26.70
CA VAL A 556 11.43 -10.71 -26.56
C VAL A 556 10.49 -10.26 -27.68
N LEU A 557 9.97 -11.23 -28.44
CA LEU A 557 8.99 -10.99 -29.49
C LEU A 557 7.57 -11.05 -28.92
N ASN A 558 6.92 -9.90 -28.93
CA ASN A 558 5.48 -9.78 -28.74
C ASN A 558 4.74 -10.19 -30.02
N TYR A 559 4.58 -11.49 -30.25
CA TYR A 559 3.97 -12.03 -31.48
C TYR A 559 2.48 -11.71 -31.60
N TRP A 560 1.78 -11.43 -30.49
CA TRP A 560 0.35 -11.11 -30.50
C TRP A 560 0.05 -9.75 -31.13
N ASN A 561 0.97 -8.79 -31.05
CA ASN A 561 0.85 -7.50 -31.75
C ASN A 561 1.09 -7.60 -33.26
N LEU A 562 1.66 -8.71 -33.74
CA LEU A 562 2.03 -8.92 -35.15
C LEU A 562 0.95 -9.62 -35.97
N LEU A 563 -0.20 -9.97 -35.39
CA LEU A 563 -1.27 -10.68 -36.11
C LEU A 563 -1.86 -9.89 -37.27
N ASN A 564 -1.81 -8.56 -37.19
CA ASN A 564 -2.31 -7.65 -38.22
C ASN A 564 -1.17 -6.98 -39.00
N ALA A 565 0.08 -7.40 -38.76
CA ALA A 565 1.23 -6.82 -39.44
C ALA A 565 1.22 -7.21 -40.93
N ASP A 566 1.51 -6.23 -41.78
CA ASP A 566 1.62 -6.43 -43.22
C ASP A 566 2.81 -7.36 -43.53
N LYS A 567 2.52 -8.52 -44.11
CA LYS A 567 3.52 -9.56 -44.41
C LYS A 567 4.30 -9.27 -45.69
N ASP A 568 3.83 -8.34 -46.51
CA ASP A 568 4.42 -8.00 -47.80
C ASP A 568 5.39 -6.81 -47.70
N LYS A 569 5.65 -6.33 -46.47
CA LYS A 569 6.53 -5.19 -46.21
C LYS A 569 7.59 -5.53 -45.17
N LEU A 570 8.77 -4.91 -45.33
CA LEU A 570 9.84 -4.99 -44.35
C LEU A 570 9.42 -4.30 -43.05
N TRP A 571 9.47 -5.02 -41.93
CA TRP A 571 9.16 -4.46 -40.61
C TRP A 571 10.33 -3.62 -40.11
N ILE A 572 10.18 -2.29 -40.17
CA ILE A 572 11.14 -1.33 -39.62
C ILE A 572 10.57 -0.84 -38.27
N THR A 573 11.41 -0.79 -37.24
CA THR A 573 11.06 -0.49 -35.83
C THR A 573 10.24 0.78 -35.60
N ASN A 574 10.21 1.70 -36.58
CA ASN A 574 9.44 2.95 -36.49
C ASN A 574 7.98 2.85 -36.99
N GLN A 575 7.56 1.73 -37.58
CA GLN A 575 6.19 1.56 -38.13
C GLN A 575 5.37 0.47 -37.42
N VAL A 576 5.98 -0.32 -36.55
CA VAL A 576 5.31 -1.36 -35.75
C VAL A 576 5.73 -1.16 -34.30
N HIS A 577 4.78 -1.04 -33.37
CA HIS A 577 5.05 -0.96 -31.93
C HIS A 577 5.59 -2.31 -31.42
N ILE A 578 6.88 -2.55 -31.67
CA ILE A 578 7.63 -3.65 -31.08
C ILE A 578 8.22 -3.12 -29.77
N HIS A 579 7.60 -3.43 -28.64
CA HIS A 579 8.25 -3.20 -27.34
C HIS A 579 9.39 -4.20 -27.20
N VAL A 580 10.61 -3.76 -27.50
CA VAL A 580 11.84 -4.50 -27.20
C VAL A 580 12.18 -4.23 -25.73
N MET A 581 11.81 -5.15 -24.84
CA MET A 581 12.38 -5.15 -23.49
C MET A 581 13.81 -5.68 -23.58
N PHE A 582 14.79 -4.83 -23.26
CA PHE A 582 16.14 -5.28 -22.96
C PHE A 582 16.12 -6.00 -21.61
N SER A 583 16.06 -7.33 -21.63
CA SER A 583 16.21 -8.13 -20.42
C SER A 583 17.68 -8.21 -20.03
N ARG A 584 18.10 -7.43 -19.02
CA ARG A 584 18.94 -8.02 -17.98
C ARG A 584 17.97 -8.49 -16.91
N THR A 585 17.82 -9.81 -16.81
CA THR A 585 17.28 -10.50 -15.64
C THR A 585 15.76 -10.68 -15.59
N VAL A 586 15.25 -11.72 -16.25
CA VAL A 586 13.99 -12.38 -15.86
C VAL A 586 14.36 -13.53 -14.92
N TYR A 587 14.23 -13.32 -13.61
CA TYR A 587 14.16 -14.45 -12.67
C TYR A 587 12.71 -14.93 -12.65
N THR A 588 12.47 -16.15 -13.13
CA THR A 588 11.33 -16.94 -12.71
C THR A 588 11.66 -17.56 -11.36
N LYS A 589 10.86 -17.24 -10.36
CA LYS A 589 10.52 -18.16 -9.27
C LYS A 589 9.04 -18.03 -9.00
#